data_AF-A0A1M6XAJ8-F1
#
_entry.id   AF-A0A1M6XAJ8-F1
#
_cell.length_a   1.000
_cell.length_b   1.000
_cell.length_c   1.000
_cell.angle_alpha   90.00
_cell.angle_beta   90.00
_cell.angle_gamma   90.00
#
_symmetry.space_group_name_H-M   'P 1'
#
loop_
_entity.id
_entity.type
_entity.pdbx_description
1 polymer ?
#
loop_
_entity_poly.entity_id
_entity_poly.type
_entity_poly.pdbx_seq_one_letter_code
_entity_poly.pdbx_strand_id
1 'polypeptide(L)' 'MLNDREKILTALREKPLKIFEVMKRANLPNQEACQALLLKMRDEGSVKFDIHKGQWHIG' A
#
# COMPACT_ATOMS: atom_id res chain seq x y z
N MET A 1 2.27 -10.46 8.63
CA MET A 1 0.81 -10.22 8.55
C MET A 1 0.37 -8.91 9.22
N LEU A 2 0.50 -8.70 10.54
CA LEU A 2 0.27 -7.37 11.17
C LEU A 2 1.36 -6.36 10.80
N ASN A 3 2.62 -6.80 10.87
CA ASN A 3 3.80 -5.97 10.60
C ASN A 3 3.85 -5.42 9.17
N ASP A 4 3.32 -6.15 8.19
CA ASP A 4 3.34 -5.74 6.78
C ASP A 4 2.34 -4.60 6.51
N ARG A 5 1.21 -4.58 7.23
CA ARG A 5 0.23 -3.49 7.16
C ARG A 5 0.82 -2.21 7.70
N GLU A 6 1.47 -2.28 8.86
CA GLU A 6 2.15 -1.14 9.49
C GLU A 6 3.27 -0.58 8.61
N LYS A 7 4.05 -1.44 7.96
CA LYS A 7 5.05 -1.03 6.97
C LYS A 7 4.44 -0.30 5.77
N ILE A 8 3.31 -0.79 5.24
CA ILE A 8 2.58 -0.10 4.15
C ILE A 8 2.08 1.27 4.62
N LEU A 9 1.43 1.35 5.80
CA LEU A 9 0.94 2.61 6.34
C LEU A 9 2.09 3.60 6.57
N THR A 10 3.23 3.12 7.07
CA THR A 10 4.43 3.93 7.25
C THR A 10 4.95 4.45 5.92
N ALA A 11 5.03 3.60 4.89
CA ALA A 11 5.46 3.99 3.55
C ALA A 11 4.56 5.06 2.93
N LEU A 12 3.23 4.95 3.12
CA LEU A 12 2.22 5.86 2.58
C LEU A 12 2.03 7.14 3.41
N ARG A 13 2.50 7.17 4.66
CA ARG A 13 2.41 8.35 5.53
C ARG A 13 3.26 9.51 5.02
N GLU A 14 4.37 9.21 4.35
CA GLU A 14 5.23 10.24 3.76
C GLU A 14 4.60 10.90 2.52
N LYS A 15 4.11 10.08 1.59
CA LYS A 15 3.49 10.53 0.34
C LYS A 15 2.67 9.42 -0.32
N PRO A 16 1.77 9.78 -1.26
CA PRO A 16 1.16 8.80 -2.15
C PRO A 16 2.20 8.09 -3.03
N LEU A 17 2.03 6.78 -3.26
CA LEU A 17 3.02 5.94 -3.92
C LEU A 17 2.38 4.97 -4.93
N LYS A 18 3.11 4.66 -6.00
CA LYS A 18 2.73 3.55 -6.89
C LYS A 18 2.97 2.21 -6.21
N ILE A 19 2.27 1.15 -6.64
CA ILE A 19 2.36 -0.18 -6.02
C ILE A 19 3.81 -0.70 -5.89
N PHE A 20 4.63 -0.51 -6.92
CA PHE A 20 6.03 -0.94 -6.90
C PHE A 20 6.87 -0.21 -5.86
N GLU A 21 6.60 1.08 -5.64
CA GLU A 21 7.27 1.87 -4.61
C GLU A 21 6.81 1.47 -3.20
N VAL A 22 5.51 1.20 -3.02
CA VAL A 22 4.96 0.65 -1.77
C VAL A 22 5.62 -0.69 -1.46
N MET A 23 5.67 -1.61 -2.43
CA MET A 23 6.31 -2.91 -2.29
C MET A 23 7.77 -2.79 -1.83
N LYS A 24 8.55 -1.91 -2.48
CA LYS A 24 9.95 -1.67 -2.11
C LYS A 24 10.10 -1.10 -0.71
N ARG A 25 9.33 -0.07 -0.35
CA ARG A 25 9.42 0.58 0.97
C ARG A 25 8.92 -0.29 2.10
N ALA A 26 7.87 -1.07 1.86
CA ALA A 26 7.33 -2.01 2.82
C ALA A 26 8.13 -3.33 2.89
N ASN A 27 9.17 -3.48 2.05
CA ASN A 27 10.00 -4.67 1.93
C ASN A 27 9.17 -5.96 1.74
N LEU A 28 8.24 -5.92 0.77
CA LEU A 28 7.37 -7.05 0.46
C LEU A 28 8.00 -7.95 -0.61
N PRO A 29 7.80 -9.27 -0.52
CA PRO A 29 8.55 -10.25 -1.32
C PRO A 29 8.21 -10.22 -2.81
N ASN A 30 6.99 -9.80 -3.17
CA ASN A 30 6.57 -9.66 -4.56
C ASN A 30 5.40 -8.67 -4.70
N GLN A 31 5.14 -8.26 -5.94
CA GLN A 31 4.13 -7.24 -6.25
C GLN A 31 2.71 -7.75 -6.06
N GLU A 32 2.44 -9.04 -6.32
CA GLU A 32 1.11 -9.64 -6.16
C GLU A 32 0.68 -9.65 -4.69
N ALA A 33 1.58 -10.02 -3.77
CA ALA A 33 1.33 -9.99 -2.34
C ALA A 33 1.09 -8.55 -1.84
N CYS A 34 1.84 -7.58 -2.38
CA CYS A 34 1.60 -6.16 -2.09
C CYS A 34 0.23 -5.71 -2.60
N GLN A 35 -0.15 -6.11 -3.82
CA GLN A 35 -1.45 -5.78 -4.40
C GLN A 35 -2.60 -6.36 -3.58
N ALA A 36 -2.54 -7.65 -3.26
CA ALA A 36 -3.57 -8.33 -2.49
C ALA A 36 -3.75 -7.68 -1.10
N LEU A 37 -2.64 -7.29 -0.45
CA LEU A 37 -2.69 -6.63 0.84
C LEU A 37 -3.27 -5.21 0.76
N LEU A 38 -2.89 -4.42 -0.26
CA LEU A 38 -3.43 -3.08 -0.48
C LEU A 38 -4.93 -3.11 -0.77
N LEU A 39 -5.40 -4.06 -1.57
CA LEU A 39 -6.83 -4.26 -1.84
C LEU A 39 -7.58 -4.60 -0.54
N LYS A 40 -7.07 -5.52 0.28
CA LYS A 40 -7.68 -5.83 1.58
C LYS A 40 -7.72 -4.60 2.50
N MET A 41 -6.63 -3.83 2.58
CA MET A 41 -6.57 -2.60 3.39
C MET A 41 -7.51 -1.51 2.87
N ARG A 42 -7.77 -1.46 1.56
CA ARG A 42 -8.75 -0.56 0.95
C ARG A 42 -10.17 -0.92 1.34
N ASP A 43 -10.50 -2.20 1.29
CA ASP A 43 -11.84 -2.68 1.64
C ASP A 43 -12.13 -2.45 3.15
N GLU A 44 -11.09 -2.44 3.98
CA GLU A 44 -11.15 -2.03 5.40
C GLU A 44 -11.07 -0.51 5.62
N GLY A 45 -10.92 0.29 4.56
CA GLY A 45 -10.88 1.76 4.61
C GLY A 45 -9.55 2.37 5.10
N SER A 46 -8.51 1.57 5.34
CA SER A 46 -7.21 2.06 5.83
C SER A 46 -6.37 2.78 4.77
N VAL A 47 -6.60 2.47 3.48
CA VAL A 47 -5.93 3.09 2.33
C VAL A 47 -6.93 3.34 1.21
N LYS A 48 -6.60 4.25 0.31
CA LYS A 48 -7.37 4.54 -0.91
C LYS A 48 -6.45 4.49 -2.12
N PHE A 49 -7.05 4.23 -3.28
CA PHE A 49 -6.36 4.22 -4.56
C PHE A 49 -6.89 5.33 -5.46
N ASP A 50 -6.01 6.25 -5.83
CA ASP A 50 -6.28 7.28 -6.83
C ASP A 50 -6.13 6.66 -8.23
N ILE A 51 -7.26 6.39 -8.87
CA ILE A 51 -7.32 5.78 -10.21
C ILE A 51 -6.75 6.68 -11.31
N HIS A 52 -6.75 8.00 -11.10
CA HIS A 52 -6.25 8.96 -12.09
C HIS A 52 -4.74 9.05 -12.06
N LYS A 53 -4.14 8.91 -10.88
CA LYS A 53 -2.67 8.96 -10.68
C LYS A 53 -2.02 7.58 -10.60
N GLY A 54 -2.81 6.52 -10.42
CA GLY A 54 -2.32 5.18 -10.19
C GLY A 54 -1.53 5.05 -8.88
N GLN A 55 -1.93 5.79 -7.84
CA GLN A 55 -1.21 5.89 -6.57
C GLN A 55 -2.08 5.48 -5.39
N TRP A 56 -1.45 4.85 -4.41
CA TRP A 56 -2.02 4.53 -3.12
C TRP A 56 -1.74 5.66 -2.14
N HIS A 57 -2.67 5.93 -1.23
CA HIS A 57 -2.50 6.87 -0.12
C HIS A 57 -3.28 6.40 1.10
N ILE A 58 -2.99 6.99 2.27
CA ILE A 58 -3.78 6.73 3.48
C ILE A 58 -5.22 7.19 3.26
N GLY A 59 -6.17 6.33 3.65
CA GLY A 59 -7.59 6.48 3.42
C GLY A 59 -8.27 7.38 4.42
#